data_AF-A0A7J9JA69-F1
#
_entry.id   AF-A0A7J9JA69-F1
#
_cell.length_a   1.000
_cell.length_b   1.000
_cell.length_c   1.000
_cell.angle_alpha   90.00
_cell.angle_beta   90.00
_cell.angle_gamma   90.00
#
_symmetry.space_group_name_H-M   'P 1'
#
loop_
_entity.id
_entity.type
_entity.pdbx_description
1 polymer ?
#
loop_
_entity_poly.entity_id
_entity_poly.type
_entity_poly.pdbx_seq_one_letter_code
_entity_poly.pdbx_strand_id
1 'polypeptide(L)'
;QRKRTAADILLYGCKDLGFAPHGEYWKQIKKISVVELLNHQRVQSFQFVREEEVEVVIDKIRNVCLKGESINLTETLALVSNNIVSRCVLSQKSEEDDDGKCNKFWSLSKRLMVIFTSFCFGDMFPYLGWLDMITGLIPSLKALSREIDTFLDKIIEEH
;
A
#
# COMPACT_ATOMS: atom_id res chain seq x y z
N GLN A 1 -24.38 -3.05 2.76
CA GLN A 1 -23.05 -3.60 3.09
C GLN A 1 -22.57 -2.93 4.37
N ARG A 2 -22.23 -3.68 5.42
CA ARG A 2 -21.74 -3.11 6.69
C ARG A 2 -20.36 -2.50 6.43
N LYS A 3 -20.18 -1.21 6.73
CA LYS A 3 -18.87 -0.54 6.60
C LYS A 3 -17.93 -1.09 7.66
N ARG A 4 -16.68 -1.39 7.28
CA ARG A 4 -15.62 -1.72 8.24
C ARG A 4 -15.04 -0.43 8.79
N THR A 5 -14.86 -0.37 10.11
CA THR A 5 -14.39 0.83 10.81
C THR A 5 -13.01 1.27 10.31
N ALA A 6 -12.11 0.31 10.05
CA ALA A 6 -10.78 0.61 9.51
C ALA A 6 -10.85 1.27 8.11
N ALA A 7 -11.68 0.74 7.21
CA ALA A 7 -11.88 1.30 5.87
C ALA A 7 -12.58 2.67 5.91
N ASP A 8 -13.53 2.85 6.82
CA ASP A 8 -14.23 4.12 6.96
C ASP A 8 -13.26 5.23 7.43
N ILE A 9 -12.36 4.94 8.36
CA ILE A 9 -11.37 5.91 8.86
C ILE A 9 -10.22 6.13 7.86
N LEU A 10 -9.62 5.05 7.33
CA LEU A 10 -8.40 5.15 6.51
C LEU A 10 -8.67 5.49 5.05
N LEU A 11 -9.87 5.21 4.54
CA LEU A 11 -10.21 5.33 3.12
C LEU A 11 -11.35 6.32 2.90
N TYR A 12 -11.35 7.41 3.68
CA TYR A 12 -12.23 8.57 3.56
C TYR A 12 -13.73 8.22 3.50
N GLY A 13 -14.17 7.35 4.41
CA GLY A 13 -15.56 6.90 4.49
C GLY A 13 -15.93 5.79 3.51
N CYS A 14 -14.96 4.95 3.13
CA CYS A 14 -15.04 3.96 2.05
C CYS A 14 -15.33 4.61 0.69
N LYS A 15 -14.51 5.60 0.30
CA LYS A 15 -14.60 6.27 -1.01
C LYS A 15 -13.49 5.83 -1.98
N ASP A 16 -12.78 4.76 -1.64
CA ASP A 16 -11.74 4.14 -2.45
C ASP A 16 -12.29 3.09 -3.44
N LEU A 17 -11.42 2.55 -4.30
CA LEU A 17 -11.80 1.57 -5.33
C LEU A 17 -12.16 0.18 -4.77
N GLY A 18 -11.59 -0.20 -3.62
CA GLY A 18 -11.72 -1.53 -3.02
C GLY A 18 -12.92 -1.69 -2.09
N PHE A 19 -13.28 -0.65 -1.33
CA PHE A 19 -14.32 -0.71 -0.30
C PHE A 19 -15.53 0.18 -0.55
N ALA A 20 -15.51 1.04 -1.58
CA ALA A 20 -16.70 1.83 -1.89
C ALA A 20 -17.88 0.95 -2.33
N PRO A 21 -19.11 1.29 -1.90
CA PRO A 21 -20.30 0.56 -2.30
C PRO A 21 -20.50 0.70 -3.82
N HIS A 22 -20.96 -0.38 -4.45
CA HIS A 22 -21.23 -0.37 -5.88
C HIS A 22 -22.31 0.67 -6.21
N GLY A 23 -22.05 1.51 -7.21
CA GLY A 23 -22.91 2.61 -7.63
C GLY A 23 -22.23 3.49 -8.68
N GLU A 24 -22.87 4.58 -9.08
CA GLU A 24 -22.33 5.47 -10.12
C GLU A 24 -20.97 6.06 -9.76
N TYR A 25 -20.78 6.47 -8.50
CA TYR A 25 -19.47 6.93 -8.01
C TYR A 25 -18.39 5.86 -8.20
N TRP A 26 -18.63 4.62 -7.74
CA TRP A 26 -17.67 3.52 -7.86
C TRP A 26 -17.34 3.21 -9.33
N LYS A 27 -18.36 3.21 -10.21
CA LYS A 27 -18.15 3.00 -11.65
C LYS A 27 -17.29 4.09 -12.27
N GLN A 28 -17.52 5.36 -11.88
CA GLN A 28 -16.74 6.50 -12.36
C GLN A 28 -15.28 6.41 -11.92
N ILE A 29 -15.00 6.24 -10.62
CA ILE A 29 -13.62 6.12 -10.13
C ILE A 29 -12.92 4.91 -10.75
N LYS A 30 -13.62 3.77 -10.88
CA LYS A 30 -13.06 2.57 -11.52
C LYS A 30 -12.70 2.84 -12.98
N LYS A 31 -13.57 3.52 -13.73
CA LYS A 31 -13.30 3.91 -15.12
C LYS A 31 -12.07 4.80 -15.20
N ILE A 32 -11.97 5.83 -14.35
CA ILE A 32 -10.80 6.73 -14.31
C ILE A 32 -9.54 5.93 -13.99
N SER A 33 -9.53 5.11 -12.94
CA SER A 33 -8.36 4.31 -12.57
C SER A 33 -7.92 3.38 -13.71
N VAL A 34 -8.86 2.68 -14.36
CA VAL A 34 -8.53 1.74 -15.44
C VAL A 34 -8.06 2.45 -16.70
N VAL A 35 -8.71 3.54 -17.09
CA VAL A 35 -8.41 4.24 -18.35
C VAL A 35 -7.17 5.12 -18.22
N GLU A 36 -6.94 5.76 -17.07
CA GLU A 36 -5.86 6.74 -16.93
C GLU A 36 -4.59 6.17 -16.26
N LEU A 37 -4.75 5.27 -15.29
CA LEU A 37 -3.64 4.81 -14.44
C LEU A 37 -3.21 3.36 -14.76
N LEU A 38 -4.18 2.49 -15.06
CA LEU A 38 -3.95 1.05 -15.26
C LEU A 38 -4.15 0.60 -16.72
N ASN A 39 -4.09 1.55 -17.66
CA ASN A 39 -4.19 1.22 -19.08
C ASN A 39 -2.90 0.53 -19.57
N HIS A 40 -3.00 -0.15 -20.71
CA HIS A 40 -1.88 -0.92 -21.26
C HIS A 40 -0.64 -0.06 -21.51
N GLN A 41 -0.79 1.16 -22.03
CA GLN A 41 0.34 2.07 -22.30
C GLN A 41 1.05 2.49 -21.01
N ARG A 42 0.31 2.84 -19.95
CA ARG A 42 0.85 3.18 -18.62
C ARG A 42 1.53 1.98 -17.97
N VAL A 43 0.92 0.80 -18.04
CA VAL A 43 1.53 -0.42 -17.48
C VAL A 43 2.83 -0.79 -18.21
N GLN A 44 2.90 -0.54 -19.52
CA GLN A 44 4.11 -0.70 -20.31
C GLN A 44 5.15 0.39 -20.04
N SER A 45 4.77 1.63 -19.76
CA SER A 45 5.74 2.68 -19.43
C SER A 45 6.54 2.36 -18.16
N PHE A 46 6.01 1.52 -17.26
CA PHE A 46 6.72 1.01 -16.08
C PHE A 46 7.37 -0.37 -16.28
N GLN A 47 7.54 -0.84 -17.51
CA GLN A 47 8.18 -2.14 -17.77
C GLN A 47 9.63 -2.16 -17.29
N PHE A 48 10.38 -1.09 -17.53
CA PHE A 48 11.79 -0.98 -17.11
C PHE A 48 11.96 -1.19 -15.59
N VAL A 49 11.02 -0.69 -14.78
CA VAL A 49 11.02 -0.88 -13.32
C VAL A 49 10.98 -2.37 -12.98
N ARG A 50 10.12 -3.14 -13.65
CA ARG A 50 10.01 -4.58 -13.39
C ARG A 50 11.26 -5.34 -13.85
N GLU A 51 11.82 -4.95 -14.98
CA GLU A 51 13.04 -5.57 -15.52
C GLU A 51 14.22 -5.37 -14.56
N GLU A 52 14.43 -4.14 -14.08
CA GLU A 52 15.48 -3.82 -13.11
C GLU A 52 15.30 -4.59 -11.78
N GLU A 53 14.09 -4.61 -11.20
CA GLU A 53 13.86 -5.31 -9.94
C GLU A 53 14.00 -6.83 -10.08
N VAL A 54 13.66 -7.40 -11.24
CA VAL A 54 13.84 -8.82 -11.53
C VAL A 54 15.32 -9.16 -11.68
N GLU A 55 16.11 -8.32 -12.34
CA GLU A 55 17.56 -8.51 -12.47
C GLU A 55 18.24 -8.57 -11.09
N VAL A 56 17.90 -7.63 -10.20
CA VAL A 56 18.40 -7.61 -8.80
C VAL A 56 18.09 -8.91 -8.07
N VAL A 57 16.90 -9.48 -8.26
CA VAL A 57 16.49 -10.74 -7.62
C VAL A 57 17.22 -11.92 -8.21
N ILE A 58 17.39 -11.99 -9.52
CA ILE A 58 18.12 -13.06 -10.20
C ILE A 58 19.57 -13.09 -9.70
N ASP A 59 20.21 -11.93 -9.58
CA ASP A 59 21.57 -11.83 -9.06
C ASP A 59 21.65 -12.23 -7.58
N LYS A 60 20.69 -11.82 -6.76
CA LYS A 60 20.59 -12.26 -5.37
C LYS A 60 20.45 -13.78 -5.27
N ILE A 61 19.56 -14.38 -6.06
CA ILE A 61 19.36 -15.84 -6.10
C ILE A 61 20.64 -16.53 -6.54
N ARG A 62 21.28 -16.06 -7.62
CA ARG A 62 22.54 -16.61 -8.13
C ARG A 62 23.61 -16.62 -7.03
N ASN A 63 23.79 -15.51 -6.32
CA ASN A 63 24.76 -15.39 -5.24
C ASN A 63 24.48 -16.33 -4.05
N VAL A 64 23.22 -16.49 -3.66
CA VAL A 64 22.82 -17.44 -2.59
C VAL A 64 23.06 -18.88 -3.03
N CYS A 65 22.71 -19.24 -4.27
CA CYS A 65 22.96 -20.57 -4.82
C CYS A 65 24.46 -20.90 -4.87
N LEU A 66 25.31 -19.94 -5.26
CA LEU A 66 26.77 -20.12 -5.28
C LEU A 66 27.35 -20.40 -3.89
N LYS A 67 26.73 -19.87 -2.84
CA LYS A 67 27.11 -20.12 -1.44
C LYS A 67 26.50 -21.41 -0.87
N GLY A 68 25.62 -22.08 -1.62
CA GLY A 68 24.86 -23.24 -1.13
C GLY A 68 23.86 -22.90 -0.02
N GLU A 69 23.46 -21.63 0.08
CA GLU A 69 22.54 -21.14 1.10
C GLU A 69 21.07 -21.26 0.65
N SER A 70 20.13 -21.13 1.59
CA SER A 70 18.70 -21.08 1.29
C SER A 70 18.20 -19.64 1.23
N ILE A 71 17.19 -19.38 0.39
CA ILE A 71 16.55 -18.08 0.26
C ILE A 71 15.08 -18.15 0.67
N ASN A 72 14.63 -17.15 1.43
CA ASN A 72 13.21 -16.94 1.68
C ASN A 72 12.58 -16.24 0.47
N LEU A 73 11.91 -17.01 -0.39
CA LEU A 73 11.23 -16.49 -1.58
C LEU A 73 10.03 -15.59 -1.22
N THR A 74 9.34 -15.86 -0.12
CA THR A 74 8.20 -15.04 0.32
C THR A 74 8.64 -13.61 0.62
N GLU A 75 9.70 -13.45 1.41
CA GLU A 75 10.26 -12.13 1.73
C GLU A 75 10.85 -11.46 0.49
N THR A 76 11.51 -12.22 -0.37
CA THR A 76 12.12 -11.69 -1.59
C THR A 76 11.07 -11.18 -2.58
N LEU A 77 10.01 -11.95 -2.85
CA LEU A 77 8.92 -11.55 -3.74
C LEU A 77 8.09 -10.40 -3.15
N ALA A 78 7.89 -10.39 -1.83
CA ALA A 78 7.26 -9.26 -1.15
C ALA A 78 8.09 -7.99 -1.36
N LEU A 79 9.41 -8.02 -1.12
CA LEU A 79 10.29 -6.87 -1.32
C LEU A 79 10.20 -6.32 -2.75
N VAL A 80 10.30 -7.19 -3.75
CA VAL A 80 10.21 -6.83 -5.17
C VAL A 80 8.88 -6.18 -5.52
N SER A 81 7.78 -6.75 -5.05
CA SER A 81 6.45 -6.18 -5.28
C SER A 81 6.35 -4.78 -4.69
N ASN A 82 6.92 -4.56 -3.51
CA ASN A 82 6.91 -3.25 -2.86
C ASN A 82 7.82 -2.25 -3.58
N ASN A 83 9.00 -2.66 -4.01
CA ASN A 83 9.89 -1.80 -4.78
C ASN A 83 9.22 -1.37 -6.10
N ILE A 84 8.64 -2.31 -6.85
CA ILE A 84 7.91 -2.01 -8.09
C ILE A 84 6.79 -1.00 -7.82
N VAL A 85 5.93 -1.25 -6.83
CA VAL A 85 4.81 -0.34 -6.51
C VAL A 85 5.32 1.02 -6.05
N SER A 86 6.33 1.07 -5.17
CA SER A 86 6.92 2.30 -4.67
C SER A 86 7.49 3.14 -5.81
N ARG A 87 8.23 2.52 -6.74
CA ARG A 87 8.81 3.20 -7.91
C ARG A 87 7.74 3.68 -8.89
N CYS A 88 6.66 2.92 -9.08
CA CYS A 88 5.53 3.34 -9.91
C CYS A 88 4.75 4.51 -9.30
N VAL A 89 4.66 4.60 -7.97
CA VAL A 89 3.88 5.64 -7.25
C VAL A 89 4.71 6.90 -7.01
N LEU A 90 5.98 6.75 -6.61
CA LEU A 90 6.86 7.85 -6.23
C LEU A 90 7.69 8.39 -7.41
N SER A 91 7.71 7.69 -8.55
CA SER A 91 8.56 7.99 -9.72
C SER A 91 10.07 8.09 -9.43
N GLN A 92 10.54 7.62 -8.26
CA GLN A 92 11.96 7.65 -7.86
C GLN A 92 12.60 6.26 -7.93
N LYS A 93 13.91 6.21 -8.21
CA LYS A 93 14.72 4.98 -8.15
C LYS A 93 15.17 4.75 -6.70
N SER A 94 15.00 3.54 -6.17
CA SER A 94 15.31 3.23 -4.76
C SER A 94 16.81 3.30 -4.41
N GLU A 95 17.69 3.41 -5.40
CA GLU A 95 19.15 3.48 -5.20
C GLU A 95 19.62 4.90 -4.84
N GLU A 96 18.81 5.93 -5.14
CA GLU A 96 19.05 7.34 -4.79
C GLU A 96 18.12 7.79 -3.64
N ASP A 97 17.87 6.91 -2.66
CA ASP A 97 16.98 7.18 -1.53
C ASP A 97 17.67 8.07 -0.46
N ASP A 98 18.24 9.22 -0.87
CA ASP A 98 18.84 10.21 0.03
C ASP A 98 17.80 10.83 0.99
N ASP A 99 16.51 10.72 0.65
CA ASP A 99 15.37 11.26 1.40
C ASP A 99 14.51 10.18 2.13
N GLY A 100 14.87 8.89 2.00
CA GLY A 100 14.21 7.78 2.71
C GLY A 100 12.71 7.59 2.41
N LYS A 101 12.23 8.10 1.26
CA LYS A 101 10.80 8.07 0.88
C LYS A 101 10.30 6.68 0.58
N CYS A 102 11.08 5.84 -0.11
CA CYS A 102 10.70 4.45 -0.37
C CYS A 102 10.58 3.67 0.94
N ASN A 103 11.53 3.86 1.86
CA ASN A 103 11.46 3.26 3.18
C ASN A 103 10.22 3.73 3.98
N LYS A 104 9.90 5.03 3.90
CA LYS A 104 8.70 5.57 4.55
C LYS A 104 7.41 5.00 3.95
N PHE A 105 7.27 4.96 2.62
CA PHE A 105 6.14 4.35 1.93
C PHE A 105 5.93 2.89 2.36
N TRP A 106 7.01 2.12 2.40
CA TRP A 106 6.97 0.73 2.83
C TRP A 106 6.55 0.58 4.29
N SER A 107 7.11 1.40 5.18
CA SER A 107 6.78 1.37 6.61
C SER A 107 5.31 1.72 6.86
N LEU A 108 4.77 2.70 6.14
CA LEU A 108 3.36 3.10 6.21
C LEU A 108 2.45 2.01 5.64
N SER A 109 2.82 1.42 4.50
CA SER A 109 2.06 0.32 3.88
C SER A 109 1.97 -0.91 4.78
N LYS A 110 3.05 -1.28 5.46
CA LYS A 110 3.05 -2.36 6.47
C LYS A 110 2.13 -2.04 7.64
N ARG A 111 2.25 -0.86 8.23
CA ARG A 111 1.40 -0.43 9.36
C ARG A 111 -0.07 -0.38 8.96
N LEU A 112 -0.35 0.07 7.73
CA LEU A 112 -1.67 0.04 7.14
C LEU A 112 -2.21 -1.38 7.08
N MET A 113 -1.49 -2.33 6.47
CA MET A 113 -1.96 -3.72 6.40
C MET A 113 -2.22 -4.34 7.79
N VAL A 114 -1.34 -4.09 8.76
CA VAL A 114 -1.52 -4.60 10.13
C VAL A 114 -2.76 -4.02 10.79
N ILE A 115 -2.89 -2.70 10.85
CA ILE A 115 -4.02 -2.04 11.54
C ILE A 115 -5.32 -2.30 10.79
N PHE A 116 -5.29 -2.36 9.46
CA PHE A 116 -6.48 -2.60 8.63
C PHE A 116 -7.05 -4.01 8.81
N THR A 117 -6.20 -4.98 9.16
CA THR A 117 -6.60 -6.38 9.43
C THR A 117 -6.83 -6.68 10.91
N SER A 118 -6.53 -5.72 11.79
CA SER A 118 -6.80 -5.84 13.23
C SER A 118 -8.28 -6.09 13.53
N PHE A 119 -8.53 -6.87 14.58
CA PHE A 119 -9.88 -7.14 15.05
C PHE A 119 -10.53 -5.86 15.59
N CYS A 120 -11.74 -5.55 15.14
CA CYS A 120 -12.54 -4.43 15.61
C CYS A 120 -13.82 -4.95 16.27
N PHE A 121 -14.00 -4.60 17.55
CA PHE A 121 -15.16 -5.00 18.35
C PHE A 121 -16.44 -4.41 17.78
N GLY A 122 -16.45 -3.13 17.39
CA GLY A 122 -17.61 -2.45 16.80
C GLY A 122 -18.02 -3.04 15.44
N ASP A 123 -17.09 -3.60 14.67
CA ASP A 123 -17.36 -4.28 13.40
C ASP A 123 -17.98 -5.67 13.58
N MET A 124 -17.82 -6.30 14.74
CA MET A 124 -18.45 -7.60 15.05
C MET A 124 -19.69 -7.41 15.93
N PHE A 125 -19.52 -6.74 17.07
CA PHE A 125 -20.51 -6.47 18.11
C PHE A 125 -20.71 -4.94 18.26
N PRO A 126 -21.72 -4.33 17.59
CA PRO A 126 -21.89 -2.87 17.57
C PRO A 126 -21.93 -2.21 18.96
N TYR A 127 -22.56 -2.88 19.95
CA TYR A 127 -22.68 -2.37 21.32
C TYR A 127 -21.34 -2.39 22.09
N LEU A 128 -20.31 -3.09 21.58
CA LEU A 128 -18.96 -3.12 22.15
C LEU A 128 -17.97 -2.19 21.42
N GLY A 129 -18.43 -1.31 20.52
CA GLY A 129 -17.52 -0.42 19.76
C GLY A 129 -16.70 0.53 20.64
N TRP A 130 -17.13 0.81 21.87
CA TRP A 130 -16.34 1.59 22.84
C TRP A 130 -15.03 0.89 23.25
N LEU A 131 -14.95 -0.45 23.15
CA LEU A 131 -13.70 -1.19 23.40
C LEU A 131 -12.61 -0.86 22.38
N ASP A 132 -12.97 -0.50 21.14
CA ASP A 132 -11.99 -0.10 20.13
C ASP A 132 -11.30 1.24 20.47
N MET A 133 -11.94 2.07 21.29
CA MET A 133 -11.30 3.27 21.85
C MET A 133 -10.35 2.91 23.00
N ILE A 134 -10.72 1.97 23.87
CA ILE A 134 -9.91 1.56 25.04
C ILE A 134 -8.68 0.75 24.62
N THR A 135 -8.85 -0.15 23.65
CA THR A 135 -7.74 -0.94 23.08
C THR A 135 -6.76 -0.08 22.27
N GLY A 136 -7.12 1.18 21.99
CA GLY A 136 -6.30 2.10 21.20
C GLY A 136 -6.38 1.89 19.69
N LEU A 137 -7.26 1.01 19.20
CA LEU A 137 -7.43 0.77 17.76
C LEU A 137 -7.88 2.03 17.01
N ILE A 138 -8.92 2.71 17.48
CA ILE A 138 -9.44 3.93 16.83
C ILE A 138 -8.41 5.08 16.86
N PRO A 139 -7.76 5.41 17.99
CA PRO A 139 -6.65 6.36 17.99
C PRO A 139 -5.54 5.99 17.01
N SER A 140 -5.16 4.71 16.93
CA SER A 140 -4.10 4.24 16.03
C SER A 140 -4.48 4.37 14.56
N LEU A 141 -5.73 4.05 14.20
CA LEU A 141 -6.30 4.26 12.87
C LEU A 141 -6.25 5.74 12.47
N LYS A 142 -6.67 6.64 13.36
CA LYS A 142 -6.66 8.09 13.10
C LYS A 142 -5.24 8.65 12.98
N ALA A 143 -4.32 8.19 13.82
CA ALA A 143 -2.92 8.60 13.74
C ALA A 143 -2.31 8.16 12.41
N LEU A 144 -2.50 6.90 12.02
CA LEU A 144 -2.01 6.38 10.74
C LEU A 144 -2.64 7.12 9.54
N SER A 145 -3.94 7.41 9.57
CA SER A 145 -4.60 8.18 8.52
C SER A 145 -3.88 9.51 8.28
N ARG A 146 -3.60 10.27 9.36
CA ARG A 146 -2.90 11.56 9.26
C ARG A 146 -1.48 11.43 8.72
N GLU A 147 -0.77 10.37 9.11
CA GLU A 147 0.58 10.12 8.61
C GLU A 147 0.58 9.78 7.12
N ILE A 148 -0.41 9.03 6.65
CA ILE A 148 -0.62 8.74 5.22
C ILE A 148 -0.98 10.02 4.48
N ASP A 149 -1.93 10.81 5.00
CA ASP A 149 -2.32 12.10 4.39
C ASP A 149 -1.10 13.01 4.23
N THR A 150 -0.32 13.21 5.30
CA THR A 150 0.91 14.02 5.28
C THR A 150 1.94 13.49 4.28
N PHE A 151 2.02 12.18 4.10
CA PHE A 151 2.94 11.58 3.15
C PHE A 151 2.48 11.78 1.70
N LEU A 152 1.19 11.60 1.43
CA LEU A 152 0.60 11.82 0.11
C LEU A 152 0.63 13.30 -0.28
N ASP A 153 0.34 14.21 0.65
CA ASP A 153 0.41 15.66 0.42
C ASP A 153 1.81 16.08 -0.03
N LYS A 154 2.87 15.54 0.60
CA LYS A 154 4.26 15.80 0.17
C LYS A 154 4.54 15.32 -1.25
N ILE A 155 4.05 14.13 -1.61
CA ILE A 155 4.24 13.60 -2.98
C ILE A 155 3.52 14.49 -3.99
N ILE A 156 2.31 14.95 -3.65
CA ILE A 156 1.51 15.83 -4.51
C ILE A 156 2.18 17.20 -4.65
N GLU A 157 2.74 17.77 -3.58
CA GLU A 157 3.46 19.06 -3.65
C GLU A 157 4.73 19.01 -4.51
N GLU A 158 5.35 17.84 -4.65
CA GLU A 158 6.55 17.64 -5.45
C GLU A 158 6.30 17.50 -6.96
N HIS A 159 5.04 17.34 -7.39
CA HIS A 159 4.64 17.10 -8.79
C HIS A 159 3.70 18.18 -9.32
#